data_AF-A0A9D5NJI3-F1
#
_entry.id   AF-A0A9D5NJI3-F1
#
_cell.length_a   1.000
_cell.length_b   1.000
_cell.length_c   1.000
_cell.angle_alpha   90.00
_cell.angle_beta   90.00
_cell.angle_gamma   90.00
#
_symmetry.space_group_name_H-M   'P 1'
#
loop_
_entity.id
_entity.type
_entity.pdbx_description
1 polymer ?
#
loop_
_entity_poly.entity_id
_entity_poly.type
_entity_poly.pdbx_seq_one_letter_code
_entity_poly.pdbx_strand_id
1 'polypeptide(L)'
;MKKKYNLITVAVFLIFIFSFLFLQIITPSKSFSDLENRYLQQLPEFSFKELFDGDYTADFESYIEDQFPYRDTWITFKNELERLIGKQEVNGVYFGEDDYYFEVKDTYDAEQLLRNITYINLLNSKLEEQGIHTTFFPIYSSYMYYGDKLPTNAPVVNELEITEALKQYLEMDVVDSYEILQQHKDENLYFKSDHHW
;
A
#
# COMPACT_ATOMS: atom_id res chain seq x y z
N MET A 1 -11.00 -50.03 -0.78
CA MET A 1 -11.47 -48.75 -0.20
C MET A 1 -10.53 -47.59 -0.50
N LYS A 2 -9.23 -47.66 -0.19
CA LYS A 2 -8.24 -46.60 -0.52
C LYS A 2 -8.24 -46.11 -1.98
N LYS A 3 -8.36 -47.01 -2.97
CA LYS A 3 -8.40 -46.64 -4.41
C LYS A 3 -9.62 -45.78 -4.79
N LYS A 4 -10.79 -46.01 -4.16
CA LYS A 4 -12.00 -45.21 -4.40
C LYS A 4 -11.87 -43.83 -3.75
N TYR A 5 -11.33 -43.75 -2.53
CA TYR A 5 -11.04 -42.47 -1.86
C TYR A 5 -10.02 -41.64 -2.65
N ASN A 6 -8.91 -42.24 -3.10
CA ASN A 6 -7.92 -41.54 -3.91
C ASN A 6 -8.52 -41.01 -5.22
N LEU A 7 -9.39 -41.79 -5.87
CA LEU A 7 -10.06 -41.35 -7.09
C LEU A 7 -10.98 -40.15 -6.83
N ILE A 8 -11.72 -40.16 -5.71
CA ILE A 8 -12.55 -39.03 -5.30
C ILE A 8 -11.69 -37.80 -5.00
N THR A 9 -10.60 -37.95 -4.26
CA THR A 9 -9.67 -36.85 -3.97
C THR A 9 -9.10 -36.24 -5.24
N VAL A 10 -8.64 -37.07 -6.19
CA VAL A 10 -8.13 -36.61 -7.49
C VAL A 10 -9.22 -35.91 -8.28
N ALA A 11 -10.44 -36.48 -8.33
CA ALA A 11 -11.55 -35.87 -9.05
C ALA A 11 -11.90 -34.49 -8.47
N VAL A 12 -12.02 -34.37 -7.15
CA VAL A 12 -12.30 -33.09 -6.48
C VAL A 12 -11.20 -32.06 -6.75
N PHE A 13 -9.94 -32.47 -6.67
CA PHE A 13 -8.80 -31.58 -6.94
C PHE A 13 -8.78 -31.08 -8.40
N LEU A 14 -9.01 -31.98 -9.36
CA LEU A 14 -9.06 -31.60 -10.78
C LEU A 14 -10.26 -30.71 -11.07
N ILE A 15 -11.44 -31.03 -10.52
CA ILE A 15 -12.64 -30.18 -10.65
C ILE A 15 -12.33 -28.78 -10.12
N PHE A 16 -11.68 -28.67 -8.96
CA PHE A 16 -11.30 -27.37 -8.40
C PHE A 16 -10.37 -26.59 -9.34
N ILE A 17 -9.26 -27.16 -9.78
CA ILE A 17 -8.31 -26.48 -10.69
C ILE A 17 -8.97 -26.06 -11.99
N PHE A 18 -9.67 -26.99 -12.66
CA PHE A 18 -10.28 -26.70 -13.96
C PHE A 18 -11.44 -25.71 -13.84
N SER A 19 -12.14 -25.66 -12.70
CA SER A 19 -13.17 -24.64 -12.45
C SER A 19 -12.54 -23.26 -12.38
N PHE A 20 -11.45 -23.06 -11.64
CA PHE A 20 -10.77 -21.76 -11.57
C PHE A 20 -10.10 -21.38 -12.88
N LEU A 21 -9.53 -22.34 -13.62
CA LEU A 21 -9.01 -22.09 -14.96
C LEU A 21 -10.12 -21.61 -15.90
N PHE A 22 -11.28 -22.27 -15.89
CA PHE A 22 -12.43 -21.85 -16.69
C PHE A 22 -12.93 -20.47 -16.28
N LEU A 23 -13.04 -20.20 -14.97
CA LEU A 23 -13.41 -18.90 -14.44
C LEU A 23 -12.44 -17.80 -14.87
N GLN A 24 -11.14 -18.05 -14.87
CA GLN A 24 -10.12 -17.10 -15.32
C GLN A 24 -10.30 -16.71 -16.79
N ILE A 25 -10.66 -17.68 -17.65
CA ILE A 25 -10.83 -17.44 -19.09
C ILE A 25 -12.08 -16.61 -19.38
N ILE A 26 -13.17 -16.84 -18.63
CA ILE A 26 -14.45 -16.14 -18.88
C ILE A 26 -14.57 -14.80 -18.15
N THR A 27 -13.80 -14.60 -17.08
CA THR A 27 -13.87 -13.36 -16.29
C THR A 27 -13.10 -12.27 -17.03
N PRO A 28 -13.73 -11.13 -17.35
CA PRO A 28 -13.04 -10.05 -18.04
C PRO A 28 -11.99 -9.41 -17.12
N SER A 29 -10.86 -9.03 -17.71
CA SER A 29 -9.80 -8.33 -16.98
C SER A 29 -10.28 -6.96 -16.51
N LYS A 30 -9.98 -6.62 -15.26
CA LYS A 30 -10.18 -5.29 -14.69
C LYS A 30 -8.94 -4.43 -14.99
N SER A 31 -9.15 -3.17 -15.36
CA SER A 31 -8.04 -2.22 -15.59
C SER A 31 -7.54 -1.57 -14.30
N PHE A 32 -8.44 -1.34 -13.33
CA PHE A 32 -8.17 -0.60 -12.10
C PHE A 32 -8.80 -1.32 -10.91
N SER A 33 -8.12 -1.29 -9.77
CA SER A 33 -8.61 -1.79 -8.49
C SER A 33 -8.99 -0.61 -7.60
N ASP A 34 -10.29 -0.43 -7.36
CA ASP A 34 -10.77 0.59 -6.41
C ASP A 34 -10.34 0.29 -4.97
N LEU A 35 -10.14 -1.00 -4.64
CA LEU A 35 -9.77 -1.45 -3.30
C LEU A 35 -8.28 -1.19 -2.99
N GLU A 36 -7.40 -1.33 -3.97
CA GLU A 36 -5.96 -1.06 -3.84
C GLU A 36 -5.55 0.30 -4.41
N ASN A 37 -6.48 1.06 -4.99
CA ASN A 37 -6.24 2.36 -5.64
C ASN A 37 -5.07 2.34 -6.65
N ARG A 38 -5.03 1.31 -7.52
CA ARG A 38 -3.97 1.16 -8.54
C ARG A 38 -4.45 0.52 -9.84
N TYR A 39 -3.68 0.73 -10.89
CA TYR A 39 -3.84 -0.03 -12.14
C TYR A 39 -3.38 -1.48 -11.95
N LEU A 40 -4.15 -2.39 -12.54
CA LEU A 40 -3.89 -3.82 -12.51
C LEU A 40 -3.13 -4.26 -13.76
N GLN A 41 -2.25 -5.23 -13.61
CA GLN A 41 -1.50 -5.80 -14.72
C GLN A 41 -2.47 -6.33 -15.77
N GLN A 42 -2.23 -5.92 -17.02
CA GLN A 42 -2.97 -6.39 -18.19
C GLN A 42 -2.20 -7.54 -18.85
N LEU A 43 -2.88 -8.27 -19.74
CA LEU A 43 -2.26 -9.40 -20.43
C LEU A 43 -1.03 -8.89 -21.19
N PRO A 44 0.19 -9.38 -20.88
CA PRO A 44 1.39 -8.92 -21.56
C PRO A 44 1.37 -9.32 -23.03
N GLU A 45 1.99 -8.50 -23.87
CA GLU A 45 2.20 -8.85 -25.27
C GLU A 45 3.24 -9.97 -25.36
N PHE A 46 2.96 -10.99 -26.16
CA PHE A 46 3.88 -12.12 -26.28
C PHE A 46 5.06 -11.80 -27.21
N SER A 47 6.27 -11.98 -26.70
CA SER A 47 7.51 -11.89 -27.47
C SER A 47 8.46 -13.04 -27.11
N PHE A 48 9.06 -13.67 -28.11
CA PHE A 48 10.07 -14.71 -27.87
C PHE A 48 11.28 -14.16 -27.10
N LYS A 49 11.64 -12.90 -27.33
CA LYS A 49 12.74 -12.27 -26.60
C LYS A 49 12.41 -12.19 -25.11
N GLU A 50 11.26 -11.61 -24.75
CA GLU A 50 10.81 -11.44 -23.37
C GLU A 50 10.54 -12.80 -22.69
N LEU A 51 10.12 -13.81 -23.45
CA LEU A 51 9.99 -15.17 -22.92
C LEU A 51 11.34 -15.76 -22.49
N PHE A 52 12.38 -15.62 -23.31
CA PHE A 52 13.71 -16.17 -22.99
C PHE A 52 14.49 -15.31 -21.99
N ASP A 53 14.22 -14.01 -21.94
CA ASP A 53 14.80 -13.08 -20.97
C ASP A 53 14.07 -13.13 -19.61
N GLY A 54 12.85 -13.70 -19.56
CA GLY A 54 12.07 -13.97 -18.33
C GLY A 54 10.95 -12.97 -18.06
N ASP A 55 11.03 -11.78 -18.66
CA ASP A 55 10.09 -10.67 -18.47
C ASP A 55 8.64 -11.07 -18.74
N TYR A 56 8.37 -11.78 -19.84
CA TYR A 56 7.00 -12.22 -20.18
C TYR A 56 6.41 -13.12 -19.08
N THR A 57 7.23 -13.97 -18.47
CA THR A 57 6.73 -14.89 -17.44
C THR A 57 6.41 -14.14 -16.15
N ALA A 58 7.26 -13.19 -15.75
CA ALA A 58 7.03 -12.34 -14.58
C ALA A 58 5.77 -11.46 -14.74
N ASP A 59 5.60 -10.86 -15.91
CA ASP A 59 4.42 -10.04 -16.21
C ASP A 59 3.15 -10.89 -16.32
N PHE A 60 3.26 -12.10 -16.86
CA PHE A 60 2.14 -13.03 -16.94
C PHE A 60 1.73 -13.55 -15.55
N GLU A 61 2.69 -13.83 -14.66
CA GLU A 61 2.42 -14.17 -13.26
C GLU A 61 1.70 -13.01 -12.56
N SER A 62 2.21 -11.78 -12.70
CA SER A 62 1.58 -10.57 -12.16
C SER A 62 0.16 -10.37 -12.71
N TYR A 63 -0.05 -10.63 -14.00
CA TYR A 63 -1.38 -10.60 -14.63
C TYR A 63 -2.32 -11.63 -14.00
N ILE A 64 -1.88 -12.88 -13.81
CA ILE A 64 -2.70 -13.92 -13.19
C ILE A 64 -3.03 -13.58 -11.74
N GLU A 65 -2.08 -13.04 -10.98
CA GLU A 65 -2.30 -12.59 -9.60
C GLU A 65 -3.32 -11.46 -9.50
N ASP A 66 -3.25 -10.48 -10.40
CA ASP A 66 -4.15 -9.32 -10.41
C ASP A 66 -5.54 -9.65 -10.95
N GLN A 67 -5.63 -10.55 -11.92
CA GLN A 67 -6.89 -10.88 -12.60
C GLN A 67 -7.53 -12.17 -12.07
N PHE A 68 -7.04 -12.72 -10.95
CA PHE A 68 -7.56 -13.95 -10.39
C PHE A 68 -9.06 -13.85 -10.06
N PRO A 69 -9.89 -14.88 -10.30
CA PRO A 69 -11.34 -14.75 -10.14
C PRO A 69 -11.68 -14.54 -8.68
N TYR A 70 -12.45 -13.48 -8.41
CA TYR A 70 -12.85 -13.07 -7.05
C TYR A 70 -11.67 -12.76 -6.12
N ARG A 71 -10.53 -12.29 -6.65
CA ARG A 71 -9.34 -11.90 -5.87
C ARG A 71 -9.66 -11.09 -4.63
N ASP A 72 -10.44 -10.02 -4.79
CA ASP A 72 -10.81 -9.11 -3.70
C ASP A 72 -11.50 -9.87 -2.55
N THR A 73 -12.38 -10.82 -2.87
CA THR A 73 -13.04 -11.68 -1.88
C THR A 73 -12.04 -12.57 -1.13
N TRP A 74 -11.05 -13.13 -1.82
CA TRP A 74 -10.00 -13.94 -1.17
C TRP A 74 -9.13 -13.10 -0.23
N ILE A 75 -8.78 -11.88 -0.64
CA ILE A 75 -7.98 -10.95 0.17
C ILE A 75 -8.78 -10.54 1.41
N THR A 76 -10.03 -10.12 1.26
CA THR A 76 -10.90 -9.75 2.39
C THR A 76 -11.06 -10.92 3.35
N PHE A 77 -11.37 -12.12 2.84
CA PHE A 77 -11.54 -13.32 3.67
C PHE A 77 -10.27 -13.68 4.44
N LYS A 78 -9.09 -13.61 3.79
CA LYS A 78 -7.80 -13.81 4.47
C LYS A 78 -7.61 -12.80 5.59
N ASN A 79 -7.81 -11.51 5.31
CA ASN A 79 -7.61 -10.44 6.29
C ASN A 79 -8.57 -10.57 7.48
N GLU A 80 -9.84 -10.94 7.25
CA GLU A 80 -10.81 -11.22 8.31
C GLU A 80 -10.38 -12.40 9.18
N LEU A 81 -9.91 -13.50 8.58
CA LEU A 81 -9.38 -14.64 9.32
C LEU A 81 -8.15 -14.25 10.15
N GLU A 82 -7.23 -13.47 9.58
CA GLU A 82 -6.04 -12.98 10.28
C GLU A 82 -6.41 -12.09 11.47
N ARG A 83 -7.39 -11.21 11.31
CA ARG A 83 -7.95 -10.40 12.41
C ARG A 83 -8.62 -11.27 13.47
N LEU A 84 -9.40 -12.28 13.07
CA LEU A 84 -10.11 -13.19 13.99
C LEU A 84 -9.17 -14.03 14.85
N ILE A 85 -8.02 -14.45 14.31
CA ILE A 85 -6.99 -15.16 15.09
C ILE A 85 -6.13 -14.22 15.95
N GLY A 86 -6.46 -12.92 15.98
CA GLY A 86 -5.85 -11.93 16.86
C GLY A 86 -4.62 -11.22 16.29
N LYS A 87 -4.35 -11.31 14.97
CA LYS A 87 -3.33 -10.44 14.37
C LYS A 87 -3.83 -9.00 14.39
N GLN A 88 -2.93 -8.10 14.79
CA GLN A 88 -3.18 -6.66 14.81
C GLN A 88 -2.66 -5.96 13.54
N GLU A 89 -1.79 -6.62 12.79
CA GLU A 89 -1.13 -6.10 11.60
C GLU A 89 -1.04 -7.20 10.52
N VAL A 90 -1.24 -6.81 9.27
CA VAL A 90 -0.95 -7.61 8.09
C VAL A 90 -0.16 -6.75 7.09
N ASN A 91 1.06 -7.20 6.75
CA ASN A 91 1.93 -6.53 5.78
C ASN A 91 2.17 -5.02 6.06
N GLY A 92 2.45 -4.63 7.31
CA GLY A 92 2.67 -3.21 7.66
C GLY A 92 1.40 -2.39 7.88
N VAL A 93 0.22 -2.97 7.67
CA VAL A 93 -1.08 -2.31 7.86
C VAL A 93 -1.75 -2.81 9.13
N TYR A 94 -1.93 -1.91 10.09
CA TYR A 94 -2.60 -2.16 11.36
C TYR A 94 -4.12 -2.08 11.24
N PHE A 95 -4.83 -3.01 11.88
CA PHE A 95 -6.28 -2.98 12.01
C PHE A 95 -6.67 -2.10 13.20
N GLY A 96 -7.16 -0.90 12.93
CA GLY A 96 -7.66 0.03 13.93
C GLY A 96 -9.13 -0.20 14.31
N GLU A 97 -9.59 0.58 15.29
CA GLU A 97 -11.01 0.68 15.65
C GLU A 97 -11.81 1.38 14.54
N ASP A 98 -13.14 1.22 14.55
CA ASP A 98 -14.07 1.82 13.56
C ASP A 98 -13.76 1.52 12.07
N ASP A 99 -13.18 0.34 11.81
CA ASP A 99 -12.73 -0.14 10.49
C ASP A 99 -11.65 0.73 9.83
N TYR A 100 -10.82 1.40 10.65
CA TYR A 100 -9.62 2.07 10.15
C TYR A 100 -8.48 1.08 9.90
N TYR A 101 -7.69 1.40 8.88
CA TYR A 101 -6.47 0.71 8.52
C TYR A 101 -5.35 1.73 8.49
N PHE A 102 -4.25 1.41 9.17
CA PHE A 102 -3.13 2.32 9.30
C PHE A 102 -1.88 1.68 8.74
N GLU A 103 -1.37 2.21 7.63
CA GLU A 103 0.00 1.94 7.22
C GLU A 103 0.92 2.70 8.19
N VAL A 104 1.65 1.96 9.00
CA VAL A 104 2.50 2.54 10.05
C VAL A 104 3.95 2.30 9.74
N LYS A 105 4.76 3.34 9.90
CA LYS A 105 6.21 3.22 9.97
C LYS A 105 6.62 3.14 11.42
N ASP A 106 7.40 2.13 11.76
CA ASP A 106 7.94 1.91 13.11
C ASP A 106 9.18 2.77 13.36
N THR A 107 9.90 3.14 12.30
CA THR A 107 11.17 3.86 12.34
C THR A 107 11.36 4.73 11.09
N TYR A 108 12.33 5.64 11.15
CA TYR A 108 12.84 6.36 9.98
C TYR A 108 14.37 6.39 10.01
N ASP A 109 14.99 6.39 8.82
CA ASP A 109 16.44 6.53 8.67
C ASP A 109 16.81 8.02 8.75
N ALA A 110 17.38 8.42 9.88
CA ALA A 110 17.82 9.79 10.12
C ALA A 110 18.96 10.23 9.17
N GLU A 111 19.85 9.33 8.77
CA GLU A 111 20.89 9.66 7.80
C GLU A 111 20.29 9.88 6.41
N GLN A 112 19.31 9.03 6.03
CA GLN A 112 18.58 9.23 4.78
C GLN A 112 17.79 10.54 4.79
N LEU A 113 17.17 10.91 5.91
CA LEU A 113 16.48 12.20 6.06
C LEU A 113 17.44 13.37 5.80
N LEU A 114 18.62 13.38 6.45
CA LEU A 114 19.62 14.43 6.25
C LEU A 114 20.18 14.46 4.81
N ARG A 115 20.38 13.29 4.18
CA ARG A 115 20.75 13.21 2.75
C ARG A 115 19.67 13.82 1.87
N ASN A 116 18.40 13.52 2.12
CA ASN A 116 17.28 14.07 1.36
C ASN A 116 17.19 15.59 1.51
N ILE A 117 17.30 16.10 2.74
CA ILE A 117 17.35 17.54 3.03
C ILE A 117 18.48 18.22 2.24
N THR A 118 19.66 17.61 2.21
CA THR A 118 20.80 18.13 1.42
C THR A 118 20.45 18.26 -0.07
N TYR A 119 19.81 17.25 -0.65
CA TYR A 119 19.38 17.31 -2.05
C TYR A 119 18.27 18.32 -2.29
N ILE A 120 17.34 18.49 -1.35
CA ILE A 120 16.26 19.48 -1.44
C ILE A 120 16.85 20.90 -1.39
N ASN A 121 17.81 21.18 -0.50
CA ASN A 121 18.49 22.49 -0.44
C ASN A 121 19.30 22.76 -1.72
N LEU A 122 19.95 21.73 -2.28
CA LEU A 122 20.61 21.86 -3.57
C LEU A 122 19.62 22.21 -4.69
N LEU A 123 18.45 21.58 -4.71
CA LEU A 123 17.40 21.90 -5.67
C LEU A 123 16.89 23.33 -5.46
N ASN A 124 16.64 23.74 -4.20
CA ASN A 124 16.18 25.08 -3.87
C ASN A 124 17.14 26.14 -4.39
N SER A 125 18.44 26.00 -4.10
CA SER A 125 19.44 26.99 -4.54
C SER A 125 19.48 27.13 -6.07
N LYS A 126 19.27 26.04 -6.83
CA LYS A 126 19.16 26.09 -8.29
C LYS A 126 17.90 26.74 -8.81
N LEU A 127 16.79 26.63 -8.10
CA LEU A 127 15.54 27.29 -8.44
C LEU A 127 15.58 28.78 -8.07
N GLU A 128 16.18 29.13 -6.94
CA GLU A 128 16.41 30.51 -6.52
C GLU A 128 17.33 31.29 -7.47
N GLU A 129 18.39 30.65 -8.00
CA GLU A 129 19.22 31.21 -9.08
C GLU A 129 18.40 31.62 -10.32
N GLN A 130 17.25 30.98 -10.53
CA GLN A 130 16.30 31.27 -11.61
C GLN A 130 15.16 32.22 -11.20
N GLY A 131 15.19 32.72 -9.96
CA GLY A 131 14.15 33.59 -9.41
C GLY A 131 12.85 32.86 -9.03
N ILE A 132 12.91 31.53 -8.85
CA ILE A 132 11.78 30.70 -8.44
C ILE A 132 11.83 30.51 -6.93
N HIS A 133 10.79 30.96 -6.23
CA HIS A 133 10.62 30.71 -4.80
C HIS A 133 9.95 29.36 -4.58
N THR A 134 10.43 28.60 -3.59
CA THR A 134 9.88 27.30 -3.24
C THR A 134 9.51 27.23 -1.76
N THR A 135 8.58 26.32 -1.46
CA THR A 135 8.07 26.06 -0.12
C THR A 135 7.90 24.56 0.04
N PHE A 136 8.28 24.02 1.19
CA PHE A 136 8.09 22.62 1.53
C PHE A 136 6.80 22.44 2.35
N PHE A 137 5.96 21.48 1.96
CA PHE A 137 4.73 21.16 2.66
C PHE A 137 4.76 19.68 3.10
N PRO A 138 5.17 19.38 4.35
CA PRO A 138 5.14 18.01 4.85
C PRO A 138 3.69 17.55 5.04
N ILE A 139 3.41 16.31 4.59
CA ILE A 139 2.14 15.62 4.82
C ILE A 139 2.34 14.60 5.93
N TYR A 140 1.45 14.62 6.91
CA TYR A 140 1.43 13.66 8.00
C TYR A 140 0.66 12.40 7.60
N SER A 141 1.02 11.26 8.16
CA SER A 141 0.28 10.02 8.01
C SER A 141 -1.04 10.05 8.79
N SER A 142 -2.03 9.26 8.37
CA SER A 142 -3.38 9.23 9.00
C SER A 142 -3.34 8.94 10.51
N TYR A 143 -2.36 8.15 10.99
CA TYR A 143 -2.19 7.84 12.40
C TYR A 143 -1.81 9.05 13.27
N MET A 144 -1.32 10.14 12.69
CA MET A 144 -1.04 11.38 13.43
C MET A 144 -2.31 12.11 13.87
N TYR A 145 -3.44 11.87 13.17
CA TYR A 145 -4.75 12.48 13.46
C TYR A 145 -5.72 11.51 14.15
N TYR A 146 -5.63 10.22 13.80
CA TYR A 146 -6.54 9.15 14.25
C TYR A 146 -5.83 8.08 15.09
N GLY A 147 -4.69 8.41 15.70
CA GLY A 147 -3.88 7.47 16.48
C GLY A 147 -4.59 6.89 17.71
N ASP A 148 -5.70 7.50 18.16
CA ASP A 148 -6.58 6.96 19.19
C ASP A 148 -7.26 5.65 18.76
N LYS A 149 -7.36 5.39 17.46
CA LYS A 149 -7.95 4.16 16.89
C LYS A 149 -6.92 3.07 16.61
N LEU A 150 -5.62 3.33 16.80
CA LEU A 150 -4.59 2.31 16.60
C LEU A 150 -4.65 1.23 17.69
N PRO A 151 -4.25 -0.01 17.39
CA PRO A 151 -4.02 -1.02 18.41
C PRO A 151 -3.08 -0.53 19.50
N THR A 152 -3.36 -0.91 20.75
CA THR A 152 -2.52 -0.55 21.89
C THR A 152 -1.08 -1.00 21.67
N ASN A 153 -0.12 -0.09 21.86
CA ASN A 153 1.32 -0.29 21.64
C ASN A 153 1.75 -0.48 20.18
N ALA A 154 0.94 -0.05 19.20
CA ALA A 154 1.41 0.05 17.82
C ALA A 154 2.66 0.96 17.77
N PRO A 155 3.79 0.48 17.20
CA PRO A 155 5.02 1.27 17.13
C PRO A 155 4.87 2.31 16.02
N VAL A 156 4.59 3.56 16.40
CA VAL A 156 4.46 4.69 15.47
C VAL A 156 5.64 5.64 15.58
N VAL A 157 6.10 6.15 14.45
CA VAL A 157 7.05 7.27 14.40
C VAL A 157 6.32 8.56 14.79
N ASN A 158 6.98 9.40 15.61
CA ASN A 158 6.52 10.75 15.85
C ASN A 158 6.93 11.67 14.69
N GLU A 159 6.05 11.84 13.70
CA GLU A 159 6.35 12.64 12.52
C GLU A 159 6.55 14.13 12.81
N LEU A 160 6.09 14.63 13.97
CA LEU A 160 6.38 16.00 14.40
C LEU A 160 7.89 16.22 14.60
N GLU A 161 8.63 15.21 15.09
CA GLU A 161 10.09 15.32 15.23
C GLU A 161 10.78 15.42 13.86
N ILE A 162 10.25 14.73 12.85
CA ILE A 162 10.73 14.84 11.47
C ILE A 162 10.45 16.24 10.93
N THR A 163 9.24 16.76 11.14
CA THR A 163 8.89 18.13 10.71
C THR A 163 9.75 19.20 11.39
N GLU A 164 10.08 19.04 12.68
CA GLU A 164 11.00 19.96 13.35
C GLU A 164 12.41 19.91 12.74
N ALA A 165 12.92 18.72 12.40
CA ALA A 165 14.18 18.61 11.66
C ALA A 165 14.10 19.27 10.28
N LEU A 166 12.98 19.12 9.57
CA LEU A 166 12.76 19.78 8.27
C LEU A 166 12.78 21.31 8.43
N LYS A 167 12.05 21.87 9.41
CA LYS A 167 12.06 23.32 9.71
C LYS A 167 13.45 23.83 10.09
N GLN A 168 14.26 23.00 10.76
CA GLN A 168 15.59 23.40 11.22
C GLN A 168 16.63 23.41 10.09
N TYR A 169 16.58 22.43 9.18
CA TYR A 169 17.67 22.17 8.23
C TYR A 169 17.33 22.48 6.77
N LEU A 170 16.05 22.66 6.41
CA LEU A 170 15.70 23.14 5.09
C LEU A 170 15.96 24.64 4.96
N GLU A 171 16.51 25.03 3.82
CA GLU A 171 16.80 26.43 3.47
C GLU A 171 15.64 27.06 2.69
N MET A 172 14.39 26.71 3.05
CA MET A 172 13.16 27.24 2.46
C MET A 172 12.05 27.28 3.52
N ASP A 173 10.94 27.96 3.21
CA ASP A 173 9.77 27.96 4.08
C ASP A 173 9.17 26.55 4.19
N VAL A 174 8.93 26.10 5.42
CA VAL A 174 8.26 24.83 5.72
C VAL A 174 6.87 25.13 6.30
N VAL A 175 5.82 24.82 5.53
CA VAL A 175 4.44 25.09 5.93
C VAL A 175 3.88 23.86 6.65
N ASP A 176 3.80 23.94 7.97
CA ASP A 176 3.26 22.87 8.80
C ASP A 176 1.75 23.02 8.98
N SER A 177 0.97 22.05 8.48
CA SER A 177 -0.49 22.06 8.56
C SER A 177 -1.05 21.24 9.73
N TYR A 178 -0.22 20.59 10.54
CA TYR A 178 -0.67 19.64 11.57
C TYR A 178 -1.75 20.22 12.47
N GLU A 179 -1.48 21.37 13.10
CA GLU A 179 -2.41 21.98 14.07
C GLU A 179 -3.74 22.39 13.42
N ILE A 180 -3.72 22.83 12.16
CA ILE A 180 -4.91 23.23 11.42
C ILE A 180 -5.73 21.99 11.09
N LEU A 181 -5.12 20.98 10.47
CA LEU A 181 -5.80 19.75 10.08
C LEU A 181 -6.32 18.99 11.32
N GLN A 182 -5.57 18.97 12.42
CA GLN A 182 -6.01 18.36 13.67
C GLN A 182 -7.35 18.93 14.18
N GLN A 183 -7.62 20.23 13.98
CA GLN A 183 -8.89 20.87 14.35
C GLN A 183 -10.06 20.42 13.46
N HIS A 184 -9.76 19.94 12.25
CA HIS A 184 -10.72 19.46 11.26
C HIS A 184 -10.75 17.92 11.16
N LYS A 185 -10.14 17.18 12.09
CA LYS A 185 -10.05 15.71 12.03
C LYS A 185 -11.41 15.00 11.91
N ASP A 186 -12.48 15.63 12.40
CA ASP A 186 -13.85 15.10 12.38
C ASP A 186 -14.52 15.25 10.99
N GLU A 187 -13.89 15.96 10.05
CA GLU A 187 -14.38 16.13 8.67
C GLU A 187 -13.99 14.97 7.72
N ASN A 188 -13.44 13.87 8.26
CA ASN A 188 -12.86 12.74 7.52
C ASN A 188 -11.72 13.18 6.60
N LEU A 189 -10.59 13.56 7.20
CA LEU A 189 -9.39 13.95 6.47
C LEU A 189 -8.75 12.80 5.68
N TYR A 190 -9.01 11.55 6.06
CA TYR A 190 -8.48 10.36 5.37
C TYR A 190 -9.57 9.34 5.17
N PHE A 191 -9.44 8.56 4.10
CA PHE A 191 -10.19 7.32 3.94
C PHE A 191 -9.83 6.34 5.06
N LYS A 192 -10.79 5.51 5.45
CA LYS A 192 -10.56 4.54 6.53
C LYS A 192 -9.61 3.43 6.15
N SER A 193 -9.65 2.99 4.89
CA SER A 193 -8.90 1.83 4.40
C SER A 193 -7.72 2.19 3.49
N ASP A 194 -7.42 3.48 3.33
CA ASP A 194 -6.33 3.99 2.51
C ASP A 194 -5.48 4.93 3.37
N HIS A 195 -4.16 4.94 3.14
CA HIS A 195 -3.25 5.84 3.84
C HIS A 195 -3.28 7.27 3.28
N HIS A 196 -3.96 7.49 2.15
CA HIS A 196 -4.16 8.80 1.54
C HIS A 196 -5.39 9.53 2.12
N TRP A 197 -5.28 10.86 2.15
CA TRP A 197 -6.35 11.80 2.48
C TRP A 197 -7.50 11.81 1.47
#